data_AF-A0A0W0FPK7-F1
#
_entry.id   AF-A0A0W0FPK7-F1
#
_cell.length_a   1.000
_cell.length_b   1.000
_cell.length_c   1.000
_cell.angle_alpha   90.00
_cell.angle_beta   90.00
_cell.angle_gamma   90.00
#
_symmetry.space_group_name_H-M   'P 1'
#
loop_
_entity.id
_entity.type
_entity.pdbx_description
1 polymer ?
#
loop_
_entity_poly.entity_id
_entity_poly.type
_entity_poly.pdbx_seq_one_letter_code
_entity_poly.pdbx_strand_id
1 'polypeptide(L)'
;MLPESPRWLAEKGPRASLARLHAHGDINDPFVVHQVDDIQAEIEKSKDIGSASWSELFKVPSNFRRLALGSILQFSVQMTGVSAIQYYSTEIFTTMGFSSTRILLFQSINSIIALIGEACCVIWVDHIGRRRPLIVGNVASGLSFVVGSILMARWPGSVDKTWVFNFFFSACIGPLSWAYPAEIYSTRTRAKATAITSSSSWISNFFIAQVTPYAFRAVGWR
;
A
#
# COMPACT_ATOMS: atom_id res chain seq x y z
N MET A 1 5.11 26.78 5.81
CA MET A 1 5.45 25.70 6.76
C MET A 1 4.20 24.89 7.00
N LEU A 2 4.25 23.56 6.83
CA LEU A 2 3.09 22.70 7.10
C LEU A 2 2.80 22.71 8.60
N PRO A 3 1.52 22.80 9.00
CA PRO A 3 1.16 22.72 10.41
C PRO A 3 1.43 21.33 10.98
N GLU A 4 1.90 21.27 12.21
CA GLU A 4 2.05 20.02 12.98
C GLU A 4 0.69 19.34 13.19
N SER A 5 0.71 18.02 13.39
CA SER A 5 -0.52 17.23 13.60
C SER A 5 -1.36 17.81 14.76
N PRO A 6 -2.66 18.08 14.56
CA PRO A 6 -3.58 18.54 15.61
C PRO A 6 -3.54 17.68 16.87
N ARG A 7 -3.35 16.36 16.72
CA ARG A 7 -3.22 15.42 17.85
C ARG A 7 -1.94 15.65 18.65
N TRP A 8 -0.81 15.90 17.98
CA TRP A 8 0.46 16.21 18.65
C TRP A 8 0.42 17.58 19.33
N LEU A 9 -0.22 18.56 18.69
CA LEU A 9 -0.43 19.90 19.25
C LEU A 9 -1.37 19.86 20.46
N ALA A 10 -2.35 18.97 20.47
CA ALA A 10 -3.24 18.77 21.60
C ALA A 10 -2.56 18.15 22.82
N GLU A 11 -1.54 17.30 22.64
CA GLU A 11 -0.72 16.82 23.75
C GLU A 11 0.14 17.93 24.39
N LYS A 12 0.38 19.05 23.70
CA LYS A 12 1.23 20.16 24.17
C LYS A 12 0.51 21.48 24.49
N GLY A 13 -0.74 21.66 24.05
CA GLY A 13 -1.50 22.91 24.23
C GLY A 13 -2.43 23.21 23.03
N PRO A 14 -3.65 22.62 22.97
CA PRO A 14 -4.43 22.47 21.74
C PRO A 14 -5.00 23.77 21.13
N ARG A 15 -5.48 24.69 21.96
CA ARG A 15 -6.40 25.75 21.51
C ARG A 15 -5.77 26.78 20.58
N ALA A 16 -4.60 27.31 20.93
CA ALA A 16 -3.97 28.39 20.16
C ALA A 16 -3.52 27.94 18.75
N SER A 17 -3.09 26.68 18.63
CA SER A 17 -2.61 26.13 17.36
C SER A 17 -3.75 25.79 16.42
N LEU A 18 -4.83 25.18 16.93
CA LEU A 18 -6.04 24.88 16.16
C LEU A 18 -6.77 26.14 15.70
N ALA A 19 -6.87 27.13 16.59
CA ALA A 19 -7.39 28.46 16.27
C ALA A 19 -6.62 29.11 15.12
N ARG A 20 -5.29 29.04 15.14
CA ARG A 20 -4.44 29.60 14.08
C ARG A 20 -4.63 28.88 12.74
N LEU A 21 -4.94 27.58 12.75
CA LEU A 21 -5.17 26.79 11.53
C LEU A 21 -6.56 27.00 10.93
N HIS A 22 -7.60 26.97 11.76
CA HIS A 22 -8.99 26.82 11.29
C HIS A 22 -9.88 28.05 11.57
N ALA A 23 -9.43 28.97 12.42
CA ALA A 23 -10.25 30.11 12.87
C ALA A 23 -9.46 31.44 12.90
N HIS A 24 -8.41 31.57 12.09
CA HIS A 24 -7.60 32.80 12.01
C HIS A 24 -7.05 33.33 13.36
N GLY A 25 -6.88 32.44 14.34
CA GLY A 25 -6.42 32.78 15.69
C GLY A 25 -7.54 32.92 16.73
N ASP A 26 -8.82 32.76 16.36
CA ASP A 26 -9.91 32.74 17.33
C ASP A 26 -9.99 31.40 18.07
N ILE A 27 -9.64 31.44 19.35
CA ILE A 27 -9.62 30.28 20.26
C ILE A 27 -11.00 29.88 20.78
N ASN A 28 -12.00 30.75 20.60
CA ASN A 28 -13.37 30.53 21.06
C ASN A 28 -14.32 30.15 19.92
N ASP A 29 -13.80 30.03 18.69
CA ASP A 29 -14.58 29.58 17.56
C ASP A 29 -15.22 28.20 17.86
N PRO A 30 -16.54 28.02 17.64
CA PRO A 30 -17.24 26.79 17.97
C PRO A 30 -16.63 25.53 17.34
N PHE A 31 -16.08 25.63 16.13
CA PHE A 31 -15.41 24.53 15.46
C PHE A 31 -14.10 24.16 16.17
N VAL A 32 -13.31 25.16 16.59
CA VAL A 32 -12.06 24.95 17.33
C VAL A 32 -12.35 24.31 18.68
N VAL A 33 -13.35 24.80 19.41
CA VAL A 33 -13.74 24.24 20.72
C VAL A 33 -14.16 22.78 20.58
N HIS A 34 -15.05 22.46 19.64
CA HIS A 34 -15.48 21.09 19.38
C HIS A 34 -14.32 20.17 19.01
N GLN A 35 -13.43 20.63 18.13
CA GLN A 35 -12.29 19.85 17.67
C GLN A 35 -11.30 19.57 18.81
N VAL A 36 -11.10 20.55 19.72
CA VAL A 36 -10.26 20.38 20.91
C VAL A 36 -10.87 19.32 21.84
N ASP A 37 -12.18 19.38 22.07
CA ASP A 37 -12.89 18.45 22.95
C ASP A 37 -12.87 17.01 22.38
N ASP A 38 -13.08 16.84 21.08
CA ASP A 38 -12.99 15.54 20.40
C ASP A 38 -11.59 14.93 20.53
N ILE A 39 -10.54 15.74 20.33
CA ILE A 39 -9.16 15.28 20.45
C ILE A 39 -8.83 14.93 21.91
N GLN A 40 -9.28 15.73 22.88
CA GLN A 40 -9.07 15.48 24.29
C GLN A 40 -9.74 14.16 24.72
N ALA A 41 -10.97 13.92 24.27
CA ALA A 41 -11.69 12.67 24.50
C ALA A 41 -10.98 11.46 23.87
N GLU A 42 -10.40 11.61 22.67
CA GLU A 42 -9.62 10.54 22.03
C GLU A 42 -8.29 10.26 22.77
N ILE A 43 -7.64 11.28 23.32
CA ILE A 43 -6.43 11.15 24.15
C ILE A 43 -6.74 10.43 25.46
N GLU A 44 -7.80 10.83 26.16
CA GLU A 44 -8.23 10.17 27.41
C GLU A 44 -8.60 8.72 27.16
N LYS A 45 -9.39 8.45 26.12
CA LYS A 45 -9.69 7.08 25.68
C LYS A 45 -8.42 6.29 25.35
N SER A 46 -7.42 6.92 24.74
CA SER A 46 -6.12 6.28 24.43
C SER A 46 -5.30 5.99 25.70
N LYS A 47 -5.36 6.86 26.71
CA LYS A 47 -4.71 6.65 28.02
C LYS A 47 -5.37 5.50 28.79
N ASP A 48 -6.70 5.43 28.80
CA ASP A 48 -7.46 4.36 29.44
C ASP A 48 -7.22 2.99 28.80
N ILE A 49 -7.02 2.98 27.47
CA ILE A 49 -6.68 1.79 26.71
C ILE A 49 -5.25 1.29 27.05
N GLY A 50 -4.35 2.16 27.53
CA GLY A 50 -2.96 1.84 27.87
C GLY A 50 -2.06 1.56 26.66
N SER A 51 -0.81 1.16 26.90
CA SER A 51 0.13 0.75 25.83
C SER A 51 0.18 -0.77 25.69
N ALA A 52 0.08 -1.31 24.47
CA ALA A 52 0.16 -2.75 24.25
C ALA A 52 1.61 -3.22 24.40
N SER A 53 1.84 -4.35 25.07
CA SER A 53 3.16 -5.00 25.07
C SER A 53 3.45 -5.64 23.70
N TRP A 54 4.72 -5.74 23.29
CA TRP A 54 5.08 -6.51 22.08
C TRP A 54 4.65 -7.97 22.19
N SER A 55 4.72 -8.55 23.40
CA SER A 55 4.29 -9.93 23.64
C SER A 55 2.79 -10.13 23.42
N GLU A 56 1.97 -9.09 23.59
CA GLU A 56 0.52 -9.16 23.41
C GLU A 56 0.11 -9.42 21.97
N LEU A 57 0.90 -8.94 21.00
CA LEU A 57 0.68 -9.21 19.58
C LEU A 57 0.72 -10.72 19.27
N PHE A 58 1.59 -11.45 19.95
CA PHE A 58 1.82 -12.87 19.70
C PHE A 58 1.03 -13.78 20.65
N LYS A 59 0.79 -13.34 21.89
CA LYS A 59 0.09 -14.14 22.90
C LYS A 59 -1.43 -14.10 22.76
N VAL A 60 -1.99 -13.00 22.30
CA VAL A 60 -3.45 -12.87 22.13
C VAL A 60 -3.85 -13.42 20.76
N PRO A 61 -4.66 -14.50 20.68
CA PRO A 61 -4.96 -15.16 19.40
C PRO A 61 -5.60 -14.23 18.35
N SER A 62 -6.46 -13.30 18.79
CA SER A 62 -7.09 -12.31 17.89
C SER A 62 -6.06 -11.35 17.27
N ASN A 63 -5.12 -10.85 18.08
CA ASN A 63 -4.06 -9.95 17.62
C ASN A 63 -3.09 -10.69 16.69
N PHE A 64 -2.71 -11.91 17.05
CA PHE A 64 -1.83 -12.74 16.23
C PHE A 64 -2.47 -13.06 14.87
N ARG A 65 -3.76 -13.42 14.85
CA ARG A 65 -4.49 -13.67 13.59
C ARG A 65 -4.50 -12.44 12.68
N ARG A 66 -4.76 -11.26 13.24
CA ARG A 66 -4.74 -9.99 12.49
C ARG A 66 -3.33 -9.67 11.98
N LEU A 67 -2.32 -9.85 12.82
CA LEU A 67 -0.92 -9.65 12.46
C LEU A 67 -0.51 -10.57 11.30
N ALA A 68 -0.80 -11.86 11.42
CA ALA A 68 -0.53 -12.85 10.38
C ALA A 68 -1.23 -12.50 9.06
N LEU A 69 -2.51 -12.12 9.09
CA LEU A 69 -3.24 -11.69 7.89
C LEU A 69 -2.58 -10.50 7.20
N GLY A 70 -2.16 -9.47 7.95
CA GLY A 70 -1.49 -8.31 7.39
C GLY A 70 -0.10 -8.64 6.83
N SER A 71 0.69 -9.44 7.55
CA SER A 71 2.04 -9.83 7.09
C SER A 71 1.98 -10.74 5.86
N ILE A 72 1.06 -11.70 5.82
CA ILE A 72 0.82 -12.57 4.66
C ILE A 72 0.34 -11.73 3.46
N LEU A 73 -0.57 -10.77 3.69
CA LEU A 73 -1.04 -9.89 2.63
C LEU A 73 0.12 -9.11 2.02
N GLN A 74 0.94 -8.43 2.83
CA GLN A 74 2.10 -7.68 2.36
C GLN A 74 3.13 -8.56 1.64
N PHE A 75 3.41 -9.75 2.20
CA PHE A 75 4.28 -10.72 1.55
C PHE A 75 3.72 -11.15 0.18
N SER A 76 2.43 -11.47 0.11
CA SER A 76 1.78 -11.92 -1.13
C SER A 76 1.78 -10.84 -2.21
N VAL A 77 1.63 -9.56 -1.83
CA VAL A 77 1.68 -8.42 -2.75
C VAL A 77 3.05 -8.33 -3.40
N GLN A 78 4.12 -8.51 -2.63
CA GLN A 78 5.47 -8.52 -3.19
C GLN A 78 5.69 -9.73 -4.10
N MET A 79 5.20 -10.91 -3.71
CA MET A 79 5.28 -12.13 -4.53
C MET A 79 4.51 -12.06 -5.85
N THR A 80 3.67 -11.04 -6.09
CA THR A 80 3.11 -10.78 -7.43
C THR A 80 4.18 -10.39 -8.46
N GLY A 81 5.41 -10.08 -8.02
CA GLY A 81 6.51 -9.69 -8.89
C GLY A 81 6.52 -8.19 -9.23
N VAL A 82 5.64 -7.39 -8.63
CA VAL A 82 5.57 -5.94 -8.89
C VAL A 82 6.93 -5.25 -8.72
N SER A 83 7.70 -5.61 -7.69
CA SER A 83 9.02 -5.01 -7.45
C SER A 83 10.08 -5.50 -8.43
N ALA A 84 10.01 -6.76 -8.87
CA ALA A 84 10.89 -7.25 -9.93
C ALA A 84 10.66 -6.47 -11.24
N ILE A 85 9.40 -6.27 -11.62
CA ILE A 85 9.03 -5.46 -12.78
C ILE A 85 9.52 -4.02 -12.58
N GLN A 86 9.32 -3.42 -11.41
CA GLN A 86 9.72 -2.04 -11.18
C GLN A 86 11.25 -1.84 -11.25
N TYR A 87 12.04 -2.76 -10.68
CA TYR A 87 13.50 -2.65 -10.68
C TYR A 87 14.14 -3.06 -12.02
N TYR A 88 13.61 -4.07 -12.69
CA TYR A 88 14.24 -4.69 -13.86
C TYR A 88 13.50 -4.45 -15.17
N SER A 89 12.42 -3.66 -15.18
CA SER A 89 11.63 -3.37 -16.39
C SER A 89 12.46 -2.88 -17.56
N THR A 90 13.45 -2.00 -17.33
CA THR A 90 14.35 -1.54 -18.41
C THR A 90 15.17 -2.69 -18.99
N GLU A 91 15.69 -3.58 -18.14
CA GLU A 91 16.45 -4.77 -18.58
C GLU A 91 15.53 -5.75 -19.35
N ILE A 92 14.35 -6.04 -18.81
CA ILE A 92 13.32 -6.89 -19.43
C ILE A 92 12.95 -6.38 -20.82
N PHE A 93 12.65 -5.08 -20.97
CA PHE A 93 12.27 -4.53 -22.26
C PHE A 93 13.45 -4.41 -23.23
N THR A 94 14.68 -4.26 -22.72
CA THR A 94 15.89 -4.30 -23.55
C THR A 94 16.11 -5.70 -24.12
N THR A 95 15.91 -6.76 -23.32
CA THR A 95 15.97 -8.16 -23.80
C THR A 95 14.93 -8.45 -24.89
N MET A 96 13.77 -7.78 -24.85
CA MET A 96 12.74 -7.87 -25.90
C MET A 96 13.08 -7.09 -27.18
N GLY A 97 14.24 -6.40 -27.24
CA GLY A 97 14.70 -5.68 -28.42
C GLY A 97 14.14 -4.26 -28.57
N PHE A 98 13.57 -3.67 -27.51
CA PHE A 98 13.09 -2.28 -27.56
C PHE A 98 14.22 -1.27 -27.33
N SER A 99 14.16 -0.12 -28.04
CA SER A 99 15.09 0.99 -27.81
C SER A 99 14.77 1.73 -26.50
N SER A 100 15.78 2.34 -25.87
CA SER A 100 15.63 3.07 -24.60
C SER A 100 14.50 4.12 -24.64
N THR A 101 14.31 4.80 -25.77
CA THR A 101 13.21 5.78 -25.94
C THR A 101 11.83 5.13 -25.88
N ARG A 102 11.64 3.95 -26.49
CA ARG A 102 10.37 3.22 -26.43
C ARG A 102 10.12 2.63 -25.05
N ILE A 103 11.18 2.19 -24.37
CA ILE A 103 11.10 1.70 -22.99
C ILE A 103 10.56 2.80 -22.07
N LEU A 104 11.15 4.01 -22.14
CA LEU A 104 10.70 5.16 -21.35
C LEU A 104 9.24 5.55 -21.66
N LEU A 105 8.82 5.46 -22.92
CA LEU A 105 7.44 5.70 -23.32
C LEU A 105 6.49 4.67 -22.68
N PHE A 106 6.81 3.38 -22.75
CA PHE A 106 5.99 2.32 -22.14
C PHE A 106 5.91 2.43 -20.61
N GLN A 107 6.98 2.88 -19.97
CA GLN A 107 7.00 3.16 -18.54
C GLN A 107 6.09 4.33 -18.18
N SER A 108 6.15 5.40 -18.98
CA SER A 108 5.31 6.58 -18.78
C SER A 108 3.83 6.24 -18.93
N ILE A 109 3.48 5.41 -19.93
CA ILE A 109 2.11 4.92 -20.12
C ILE A 109 1.67 4.05 -18.93
N ASN A 110 2.52 3.12 -18.46
CA ASN A 110 2.23 2.32 -17.27
C ASN A 110 1.94 3.20 -16.05
N SER A 111 2.74 4.25 -15.82
CA SER A 111 2.52 5.17 -14.70
C SER A 111 1.18 5.91 -14.79
N ILE A 112 0.76 6.31 -15.98
CA ILE A 112 -0.55 6.94 -16.20
C ILE A 112 -1.69 5.95 -15.91
N ILE A 113 -1.55 4.70 -16.37
CA ILE A 113 -2.54 3.65 -16.14
C ILE A 113 -2.64 3.31 -14.65
N ALA A 114 -1.51 3.25 -13.96
CA ALA A 114 -1.45 3.07 -12.51
C ALA A 114 -2.20 4.19 -11.79
N LEU A 115 -1.99 5.46 -12.19
CA LEU A 115 -2.66 6.62 -11.61
C LEU A 115 -4.18 6.57 -11.80
N ILE A 116 -4.64 6.17 -12.99
CA ILE A 116 -6.07 5.97 -13.26
C ILE A 116 -6.63 4.84 -12.37
N GLY A 117 -5.89 3.74 -12.25
CA GLY A 117 -6.25 2.64 -11.36
C GLY A 117 -6.38 3.10 -9.90
N GLU A 118 -5.40 3.83 -9.39
CA GLU A 118 -5.43 4.40 -8.03
C GLU A 118 -6.62 5.34 -7.82
N ALA A 119 -6.92 6.21 -8.79
CA ALA A 119 -8.10 7.08 -8.74
C ALA A 119 -9.40 6.26 -8.68
N CYS A 120 -9.51 5.18 -9.46
CA CYS A 120 -10.64 4.25 -9.37
C CYS A 120 -10.71 3.60 -7.98
N CYS A 121 -9.58 3.20 -7.39
CA CYS A 121 -9.56 2.65 -6.04
C CYS A 121 -10.13 3.66 -5.03
N VAL A 122 -9.65 4.90 -5.05
CA VAL A 122 -10.08 5.95 -4.09
C VAL A 122 -11.58 6.21 -4.19
N ILE A 123 -12.13 6.30 -5.41
CA ILE A 123 -13.54 6.62 -5.60
C ILE A 123 -14.46 5.46 -5.18
N TRP A 124 -14.05 4.21 -5.44
CA TRP A 124 -14.95 3.06 -5.33
C TRP A 124 -14.74 2.20 -4.08
N VAL A 125 -13.59 2.30 -3.41
CA VAL A 125 -13.25 1.45 -2.25
C VAL A 125 -14.23 1.59 -1.09
N ASP A 126 -14.76 2.80 -0.88
CA ASP A 126 -15.69 3.09 0.20
C ASP A 126 -17.06 2.48 -0.03
N HIS A 127 -17.47 2.30 -1.28
CA HIS A 127 -18.74 1.67 -1.64
C HIS A 127 -18.66 0.14 -1.69
N ILE A 128 -17.56 -0.42 -2.19
CA ILE A 128 -17.44 -1.87 -2.44
C ILE A 128 -16.91 -2.62 -1.20
N GLY A 129 -16.25 -1.91 -0.29
CA GLY A 129 -15.51 -2.50 0.82
C GLY A 129 -14.16 -3.08 0.35
N ARG A 130 -13.38 -3.65 1.28
CA ARG A 130 -11.95 -3.92 1.06
C ARG A 130 -11.66 -5.37 0.65
N ARG A 131 -12.44 -6.32 1.16
CA ARG A 131 -12.21 -7.76 0.96
C ARG A 131 -12.46 -8.22 -0.48
N ARG A 132 -13.57 -7.81 -1.09
CA ARG A 132 -13.95 -8.26 -2.44
C ARG A 132 -12.98 -7.73 -3.50
N PRO A 133 -12.59 -6.44 -3.51
CA PRO A 133 -11.61 -5.94 -4.48
C PRO A 133 -10.23 -6.59 -4.32
N LEU A 134 -9.78 -6.89 -3.09
CA LEU A 134 -8.53 -7.63 -2.89
C LEU A 134 -8.57 -9.04 -3.53
N ILE A 135 -9.68 -9.77 -3.37
CA ILE A 135 -9.83 -11.11 -3.96
C ILE A 135 -9.92 -11.02 -5.50
N VAL A 136 -10.81 -10.17 -6.01
CA VAL A 136 -11.03 -10.00 -7.45
C VAL A 136 -9.77 -9.47 -8.13
N GLY A 137 -9.09 -8.51 -7.51
CA GLY A 137 -7.82 -7.95 -7.99
C GLY A 137 -6.75 -9.01 -8.10
N ASN A 138 -6.54 -9.84 -7.07
CA ASN A 138 -5.56 -10.94 -7.13
C ASN A 138 -5.89 -11.98 -8.20
N VAL A 139 -7.17 -12.33 -8.38
CA VAL A 139 -7.58 -13.26 -9.45
C VAL A 139 -7.35 -12.65 -10.83
N ALA A 140 -7.73 -11.38 -11.03
CA ALA A 140 -7.53 -10.66 -12.28
C ALA A 140 -6.04 -10.50 -12.62
N SER A 141 -5.22 -10.17 -11.62
CA SER A 141 -3.77 -10.11 -11.76
C SER A 141 -3.17 -11.48 -12.11
N GLY A 142 -3.59 -12.57 -11.46
CA GLY A 142 -3.15 -13.92 -11.80
C GLY A 142 -3.52 -14.32 -13.24
N LEU A 143 -4.76 -14.05 -13.66
CA LEU A 143 -5.21 -14.30 -15.04
C LEU A 143 -4.43 -13.47 -16.05
N SER A 144 -4.10 -12.22 -15.73
CA SER A 144 -3.32 -11.35 -16.62
C SER A 144 -1.91 -11.89 -16.88
N PHE A 145 -1.28 -12.53 -15.88
CA PHE A 145 0.00 -13.21 -16.08
C PHE A 145 -0.12 -14.45 -16.94
N VAL A 146 -1.15 -15.29 -16.74
CA VAL A 146 -1.39 -16.48 -17.58
C VAL A 146 -1.60 -16.08 -19.04
N VAL A 147 -2.45 -15.08 -19.28
CA VAL A 147 -2.70 -14.53 -20.62
C VAL A 147 -1.42 -13.92 -21.19
N GLY A 148 -0.66 -13.17 -20.38
CA GLY A 148 0.63 -12.60 -20.77
C GLY A 148 1.63 -13.67 -21.22
N SER A 149 1.78 -14.77 -20.46
CA SER A 149 2.67 -15.88 -20.80
C SER A 149 2.26 -16.60 -22.09
N ILE A 150 0.96 -16.89 -22.27
CA ILE A 150 0.45 -17.54 -23.49
C ILE A 150 0.68 -16.65 -24.72
N LEU A 151 0.41 -15.35 -24.59
CA LEU A 151 0.55 -14.42 -25.70
C LEU A 151 2.00 -14.13 -26.04
N MET A 152 2.91 -14.05 -25.06
CA MET A 152 4.34 -13.97 -25.32
C MET A 152 4.86 -15.20 -26.05
N ALA A 153 4.37 -16.40 -25.73
CA ALA A 153 4.74 -17.62 -26.44
C ALA A 153 4.26 -17.65 -27.90
N ARG A 154 3.14 -16.97 -28.22
CA ARG A 154 2.55 -16.97 -29.57
C ARG A 154 2.96 -15.78 -30.45
N TRP A 155 3.14 -14.61 -29.85
CA TRP A 155 3.52 -13.34 -30.49
C TRP A 155 4.53 -12.57 -29.63
N PRO A 156 5.84 -12.87 -29.76
CA PRO A 156 6.88 -12.14 -29.04
C PRO A 156 6.88 -10.66 -29.45
N GLY A 157 6.80 -9.75 -28.47
CA GLY A 157 6.89 -8.29 -28.67
C GLY A 157 5.65 -7.46 -28.31
N SER A 158 4.59 -8.05 -27.74
CA SER A 158 3.40 -7.28 -27.29
C SER A 158 3.54 -6.76 -25.86
N VAL A 159 3.98 -5.50 -25.68
CA VAL A 159 4.16 -4.86 -24.36
C VAL A 159 2.82 -4.43 -23.74
N ASP A 160 1.84 -4.12 -24.58
CA ASP A 160 0.52 -3.53 -24.24
C ASP A 160 -0.29 -4.34 -23.22
N LYS A 161 0.10 -5.59 -22.96
CA LYS A 161 -0.67 -6.56 -22.17
C LYS A 161 -0.22 -6.63 -20.71
N THR A 162 0.97 -6.12 -20.41
CA THR A 162 1.43 -5.85 -19.02
C THR A 162 0.63 -4.73 -18.36
N TRP A 163 0.00 -3.87 -19.15
CA TRP A 163 -0.82 -2.76 -18.67
C TRP A 163 -2.09 -3.21 -17.95
N VAL A 164 -2.67 -4.34 -18.36
CA VAL A 164 -3.86 -4.91 -17.71
C VAL A 164 -3.52 -5.37 -16.30
N PHE A 165 -2.39 -6.06 -16.12
CA PHE A 165 -1.87 -6.40 -14.80
C PHE A 165 -1.68 -5.16 -13.93
N ASN A 166 -0.98 -4.15 -14.48
CA ASN A 166 -0.66 -2.91 -13.77
C ASN A 166 -1.94 -2.18 -13.31
N PHE A 167 -2.95 -2.08 -14.18
CA PHE A 167 -4.23 -1.46 -13.84
C PHE A 167 -4.93 -2.18 -12.68
N PHE A 168 -5.09 -3.50 -12.73
CA PHE A 168 -5.74 -4.25 -11.64
C PHE A 168 -4.93 -4.23 -10.35
N PHE A 169 -3.59 -4.26 -10.47
CA PHE A 169 -2.71 -4.13 -9.32
C PHE A 169 -2.90 -2.77 -8.64
N SER A 170 -2.87 -1.67 -9.39
CA SER A 170 -3.04 -0.31 -8.86
C SER A 170 -4.46 0.00 -8.40
N ALA A 171 -5.48 -0.54 -9.08
CA ALA A 171 -6.88 -0.30 -8.74
C ALA A 171 -7.38 -1.09 -7.52
N CYS A 172 -6.68 -2.15 -7.14
CA CYS A 172 -7.13 -3.02 -6.06
C CYS A 172 -5.99 -3.36 -5.10
N ILE A 173 -4.94 -4.03 -5.57
CA ILE A 173 -3.96 -4.68 -4.70
C ILE A 173 -3.09 -3.66 -3.97
N GLY A 174 -2.50 -2.69 -4.68
CA GLY A 174 -1.54 -1.73 -4.14
C GLY A 174 -2.11 -0.93 -2.97
N PRO A 175 -3.15 -0.10 -3.16
CA PRO A 175 -3.69 0.75 -2.11
C PRO A 175 -4.29 -0.05 -0.94
N LEU A 176 -5.05 -1.10 -1.26
CA LEU A 176 -5.74 -1.90 -0.25
C LEU A 176 -4.78 -2.73 0.60
N SER A 177 -3.62 -3.11 0.07
CA SER A 177 -2.59 -3.83 0.86
C SER A 177 -2.07 -3.01 2.04
N TRP A 178 -2.12 -1.67 1.94
CA TRP A 178 -1.72 -0.76 3.01
C TRP A 178 -2.89 -0.29 3.87
N ALA A 179 -4.06 -0.07 3.26
CA ALA A 179 -5.27 0.31 3.99
C ALA A 179 -5.79 -0.82 4.90
N TYR A 180 -5.82 -2.06 4.40
CA TYR A 180 -6.42 -3.18 5.11
C TYR A 180 -5.72 -3.49 6.46
N PRO A 181 -4.37 -3.58 6.55
CA PRO A 181 -3.69 -3.72 7.83
C PRO A 181 -4.04 -2.61 8.83
N ALA A 182 -4.13 -1.36 8.37
CA ALA A 182 -4.46 -0.23 9.25
C ALA A 182 -5.88 -0.33 9.84
N GLU A 183 -6.83 -0.87 9.08
CA GLU A 183 -8.22 -1.07 9.49
C GLU A 183 -8.40 -2.26 10.46
N ILE A 184 -7.67 -3.37 10.26
CA ILE A 184 -7.85 -4.58 11.10
C ILE A 184 -7.18 -4.46 12.48
N TYR A 185 -6.19 -3.59 12.64
CA TYR A 185 -5.48 -3.44 13.91
C TYR A 185 -6.23 -2.56 14.91
N SER A 186 -6.27 -3.02 16.17
CA SER A 186 -6.75 -2.21 17.28
C SER A 186 -5.88 -0.96 17.44
N THR A 187 -6.47 0.17 17.84
CA THR A 187 -5.74 1.44 18.03
C THR A 187 -4.50 1.28 18.91
N ARG A 188 -4.56 0.43 19.95
CA ARG A 188 -3.46 0.16 20.87
C ARG A 188 -2.30 -0.60 20.24
N THR A 189 -2.60 -1.60 19.42
CA THR A 189 -1.59 -2.48 18.81
C THR A 189 -1.14 -2.00 17.43
N ARG A 190 -1.86 -1.03 16.84
CA ARG A 190 -1.69 -0.59 15.44
C ARG A 190 -0.26 -0.23 15.11
N ALA A 191 0.38 0.66 15.87
CA ALA A 191 1.74 1.09 15.57
C ALA A 191 2.74 -0.09 15.50
N LYS A 192 2.67 -1.01 16.47
CA LYS A 192 3.57 -2.17 16.54
C LYS A 192 3.25 -3.22 15.48
N ALA A 193 1.97 -3.49 15.22
CA ALA A 193 1.53 -4.43 14.19
C ALA A 193 1.85 -3.92 12.78
N THR A 194 1.66 -2.62 12.53
CA THR A 194 2.05 -1.96 11.29
C THR A 194 3.56 -2.04 11.07
N ALA A 195 4.39 -1.84 12.11
CA ALA A 195 5.84 -1.98 11.99
C ALA A 195 6.25 -3.38 11.49
N ILE A 196 5.73 -4.45 12.10
CA ILE A 196 6.02 -5.84 11.69
C ILE A 196 5.53 -6.10 10.26
N THR A 197 4.34 -5.64 9.92
CA THR A 197 3.72 -5.86 8.61
C THR A 197 4.48 -5.12 7.51
N SER A 198 4.92 -3.90 7.76
CA SER A 198 5.82 -3.15 6.88
C SER A 198 7.17 -3.86 6.75
N SER A 199 7.76 -4.36 7.84
CA SER A 199 8.99 -5.14 7.77
C SER A 199 8.84 -6.38 6.88
N SER A 200 7.72 -7.09 6.95
CA SER A 200 7.43 -8.23 6.06
C SER A 200 7.42 -7.81 4.57
N SER A 201 6.84 -6.65 4.26
CA SER A 201 6.85 -6.08 2.91
C SER A 201 8.28 -5.79 2.43
N TRP A 202 9.08 -5.11 3.24
CA TRP A 202 10.46 -4.77 2.86
C TRP A 202 11.40 -5.99 2.78
N ILE A 203 11.23 -6.97 3.66
CA ILE A 203 12.00 -8.22 3.61
C ILE A 203 11.69 -8.98 2.32
N SER A 204 10.41 -9.10 1.95
CA SER A 204 10.01 -9.77 0.72
C SER A 204 10.42 -8.99 -0.53
N ASN A 205 10.38 -7.66 -0.50
CA ASN A 205 10.97 -6.81 -1.54
C ASN A 205 12.47 -7.07 -1.72
N PHE A 206 13.24 -7.05 -0.62
CA PHE A 206 14.67 -7.33 -0.62
C PHE A 206 14.97 -8.72 -1.19
N PHE A 207 14.22 -9.74 -0.74
CA PHE A 207 14.34 -11.09 -1.25
C PHE A 207 14.16 -11.15 -2.77
N ILE A 208 13.11 -10.53 -3.30
CA ILE A 208 12.86 -10.48 -4.76
C ILE A 208 14.01 -9.76 -5.48
N ALA A 209 14.46 -8.62 -4.98
CA ALA A 209 15.56 -7.87 -5.59
C ALA A 209 16.84 -8.72 -5.67
N GLN A 210 17.13 -9.52 -4.64
CA GLN A 210 18.29 -10.40 -4.64
C GLN A 210 18.13 -11.62 -5.55
N VAL A 211 16.95 -12.24 -5.58
CA VAL A 211 16.72 -13.50 -6.33
C VAL A 211 16.51 -13.26 -7.82
N THR A 212 15.89 -12.14 -8.21
CA THR A 212 15.49 -11.87 -9.60
C THR A 212 16.66 -11.94 -10.60
N PRO A 213 17.86 -11.38 -10.35
CA PRO A 213 18.99 -11.51 -11.27
C PRO A 213 19.51 -12.95 -11.43
N TYR A 214 19.43 -13.78 -10.39
CA TYR A 214 19.79 -15.20 -10.50
C TYR A 214 18.72 -15.95 -11.29
N ALA A 215 17.44 -15.63 -11.06
CA ALA A 215 16.34 -16.21 -11.81
C ALA A 215 16.44 -15.88 -13.31
N PHE A 216 16.75 -14.64 -13.71
CA PHE A 216 16.94 -14.30 -15.12
C PHE A 216 18.08 -15.08 -15.78
N ARG A 217 19.20 -15.27 -15.08
CA ARG A 217 20.33 -16.06 -15.60
C ARG A 217 20.02 -17.56 -15.71
N ALA A 218 19.29 -18.12 -14.74
CA ALA A 218 19.01 -19.55 -14.69
C ALA A 218 17.80 -19.97 -15.56
N VAL A 219 16.76 -19.14 -15.62
CA VAL A 219 15.52 -19.44 -16.34
C VAL A 219 15.71 -19.29 -17.85
N GLY A 220 16.70 -18.51 -18.30
CA GLY A 220 17.16 -18.48 -19.70
C GLY A 220 16.01 -18.41 -20.70
N TRP A 221 15.39 -17.24 -20.84
CA TRP A 221 14.28 -17.09 -21.78
C TRP A 221 14.72 -17.44 -23.21
N ARG A 222 13.98 -18.33 -23.88
CA ARG A 222 14.01 -18.53 -25.33
C ARG A 222 12.74 -17.96 -25.94
#